data_AF-A0A254N5X1-F1
#
_entry.id   AF-A0A254N5X1-F1
#
_cell.length_a   1.000
_cell.length_b   1.000
_cell.length_c   1.000
_cell.angle_alpha   90.00
_cell.angle_beta   90.00
_cell.angle_gamma   90.00
#
_symmetry.space_group_name_H-M   'P 1'
#
loop_
_entity.id
_entity.type
_entity.pdbx_description
1 polymer ?
#
loop_
_entity_poly.entity_id
_entity_poly.type
_entity_poly.pdbx_seq_one_letter_code
_entity_poly.pdbx_strand_id
1 'polypeptide(L)'
;MAHALEGAVPIERVLVKRMLALAAALALPWLPVSTAAQAPSAPVPLVQDGQPVDWWFVFKFNAKSFPQCPAGAQMQCPFGATAQNYPRGQTFVFASNTQPQLAMGSTCVGETGADPLGATFGDIVHGKRFYVVWNDQFYGDPELPGCSDSCSAPWGHAKGVLAWDASGSGVLIQVTTPSWPGAGRLSPARSSGNTLGCIPRPDNVLVSQSFFSVKLTAADVLQVLRALANASVVTAPGNAQLVNNGGPQDIQDAVKALGIKSKSTQVLKAQLSSGVILLSKPSKLLVPPWQLVSSQLDGVSLRVATWWANPAIPSTRANTPIDCWDASLPKPGAVQIATSGSWKGTGFGLKGGAGPDFNHAKVGVSTSGARHFVIFGDMNQQGSLSTPKCGSSQNGRGGLFFILDNEPLWRSVTELLDGKSAPLAGQ
;
A
#
# COMPACT_ATOMS: atom_id res chain seq x y z
N MET A 1 61.54 15.10 -85.78
CA MET A 1 61.10 15.14 -87.18
C MET A 1 59.58 15.09 -87.21
N ALA A 2 59.00 15.98 -88.03
CA ALA A 2 57.62 16.04 -88.52
C ALA A 2 56.49 16.47 -87.54
N HIS A 3 55.76 17.46 -88.04
CA HIS A 3 54.65 18.25 -87.53
C HIS A 3 53.27 17.57 -87.65
N ALA A 4 52.26 18.23 -87.02
CA ALA A 4 50.91 18.50 -87.55
C ALA A 4 49.93 17.31 -87.63
N LEU A 5 48.60 17.42 -87.63
CA LEU A 5 47.59 18.50 -87.51
C LEU A 5 46.23 17.79 -87.29
N GLU A 6 45.21 18.58 -86.94
CA GLU A 6 43.79 18.24 -86.87
C GLU A 6 43.21 17.57 -88.15
N GLY A 7 42.11 16.83 -87.99
CA GLY A 7 41.28 16.35 -89.10
C GLY A 7 39.87 15.97 -88.64
N ALA A 8 38.86 16.48 -89.34
CA ALA A 8 37.43 16.46 -89.01
C ALA A 8 36.60 15.61 -90.00
N VAL A 9 35.49 14.96 -89.51
CA VAL A 9 34.16 14.67 -90.16
C VAL A 9 34.17 13.70 -91.40
N PRO A 10 33.11 12.94 -91.86
CA PRO A 10 31.63 12.97 -91.66
C PRO A 10 30.91 11.64 -91.27
N ILE A 11 29.73 11.68 -90.64
CA ILE A 11 28.33 11.56 -91.16
C ILE A 11 27.99 10.25 -91.89
N GLU A 12 27.17 9.41 -91.25
CA GLU A 12 26.12 8.65 -91.93
C GLU A 12 24.81 8.64 -91.11
N ARG A 13 23.70 8.89 -91.81
CA ARG A 13 22.34 9.01 -91.29
C ARG A 13 21.66 7.64 -91.34
N VAL A 14 21.01 7.21 -90.26
CA VAL A 14 19.80 6.38 -90.35
C VAL A 14 18.75 6.91 -89.35
N LEU A 15 17.55 7.13 -89.87
CA LEU A 15 16.44 7.84 -89.26
C LEU A 15 15.25 6.90 -89.16
N VAL A 16 14.87 6.38 -87.98
CA VAL A 16 13.49 5.87 -87.75
C VAL A 16 13.03 6.03 -86.30
N LYS A 17 12.16 7.04 -86.11
CA LYS A 17 10.90 7.12 -85.34
C LYS A 17 10.75 6.44 -83.95
N ARG A 18 10.47 7.33 -82.97
CA ARG A 18 9.40 7.32 -81.94
C ARG A 18 9.30 6.12 -80.97
N MET A 19 9.58 6.37 -79.69
CA MET A 19 8.62 6.14 -78.59
C MET A 19 8.87 7.15 -77.44
N LEU A 20 7.81 7.82 -77.03
CA LEU A 20 7.68 8.65 -75.82
C LEU A 20 7.44 7.76 -74.59
N ALA A 21 7.67 8.34 -73.40
CA ALA A 21 7.35 7.86 -72.04
C ALA A 21 8.41 6.97 -71.40
N LEU A 22 8.86 7.14 -70.14
CA LEU A 22 8.32 7.88 -69.00
C LEU A 22 9.51 8.12 -68.03
N ALA A 23 9.73 9.35 -67.58
CA ALA A 23 10.63 9.64 -66.46
C ALA A 23 9.84 9.40 -65.15
N ALA A 24 10.11 8.30 -64.45
CA ALA A 24 9.60 8.08 -63.10
C ALA A 24 10.66 8.51 -62.08
N ALA A 25 10.48 9.71 -61.54
CA ALA A 25 11.20 10.17 -60.36
C ALA A 25 10.83 9.28 -59.15
N LEU A 26 11.82 8.62 -58.56
CA LEU A 26 11.69 7.89 -57.30
C LEU A 26 11.54 8.90 -56.15
N ALA A 27 10.30 9.35 -55.91
CA ALA A 27 9.93 9.98 -54.66
C ALA A 27 9.76 8.89 -53.60
N LEU A 28 10.81 8.65 -52.81
CA LEU A 28 10.70 7.86 -51.57
C LEU A 28 9.82 8.64 -50.59
N PRO A 29 8.66 8.11 -50.16
CA PRO A 29 7.89 8.74 -49.11
C PRO A 29 8.68 8.63 -47.81
N TRP A 30 9.03 9.78 -47.22
CA TRP A 30 9.43 9.86 -45.82
C TRP A 30 8.24 9.45 -44.98
N LEU A 31 8.16 8.16 -44.65
CA LEU A 31 7.25 7.68 -43.61
C LEU A 31 7.71 8.30 -42.29
N PRO A 32 6.85 9.04 -41.57
CA PRO A 32 7.19 9.45 -40.21
C PRO A 32 7.43 8.18 -39.40
N VAL A 33 8.65 8.02 -38.91
CA VAL A 33 8.96 7.02 -37.88
C VAL A 33 8.18 7.47 -36.66
N SER A 34 6.99 6.91 -36.47
CA SER A 34 6.25 7.01 -35.22
C SER A 34 7.15 6.42 -34.15
N THR A 35 7.85 7.26 -33.40
CA THR A 35 8.48 6.86 -32.15
C THR A 35 7.34 6.34 -31.28
N ALA A 36 7.22 5.02 -31.17
CA ALA A 36 6.29 4.39 -30.25
C ALA A 36 6.60 4.99 -28.88
N ALA A 37 5.68 5.81 -28.36
CA ALA A 37 5.83 6.37 -27.03
C ALA A 37 6.01 5.21 -26.07
N GLN A 38 7.18 5.13 -25.44
CA GLN A 38 7.49 4.08 -24.48
C GLN A 38 6.41 4.14 -23.40
N ALA A 39 5.68 3.04 -23.22
CA ALA A 39 4.69 2.95 -22.17
C ALA A 39 5.38 3.28 -20.82
N PRO A 40 4.75 4.05 -19.92
CA PRO A 40 5.32 4.33 -18.61
C PRO A 40 5.71 3.01 -17.93
N SER A 41 6.93 2.93 -17.41
CA SER A 41 7.40 1.74 -16.68
C SER A 41 6.46 1.45 -15.51
N ALA A 42 6.18 0.17 -15.23
CA ALA A 42 5.33 -0.25 -14.12
C ALA A 42 5.64 0.49 -12.82
N PRO A 43 4.63 0.95 -12.05
CA PRO A 43 4.90 1.55 -10.75
C PRO A 43 5.44 0.48 -9.80
N VAL A 44 6.39 0.86 -8.96
CA VAL A 44 7.09 -0.03 -8.03
C VAL A 44 7.33 0.69 -6.70
N PRO A 45 7.52 -0.04 -5.58
CA PRO A 45 7.98 0.56 -4.35
C PRO A 45 9.32 1.28 -4.55
N LEU A 46 9.45 2.49 -4.01
CA LEU A 46 10.67 3.29 -4.04
C LEU A 46 11.12 3.54 -2.60
N VAL A 47 12.43 3.47 -2.31
CA VAL A 47 12.98 3.97 -1.03
C VAL A 47 13.30 5.46 -1.08
N GLN A 48 13.53 5.96 -2.29
CA GLN A 48 13.65 7.37 -2.67
C GLN A 48 13.44 7.44 -4.20
N ASP A 49 13.27 8.64 -4.75
CA ASP A 49 13.07 8.86 -6.18
C ASP A 49 14.14 8.15 -7.02
N GLY A 50 13.68 7.41 -8.02
CA GLY A 50 14.55 6.64 -8.93
C GLY A 50 15.24 5.42 -8.31
N GLN A 51 14.96 5.06 -7.04
CA GLN A 51 15.53 3.88 -6.39
C GLN A 51 14.46 2.82 -6.07
N PRO A 52 14.18 1.91 -7.04
CA PRO A 52 13.18 0.88 -6.86
C PRO A 52 13.63 -0.25 -5.94
N VAL A 53 12.67 -0.79 -5.19
CA VAL A 53 12.80 -1.94 -4.30
C VAL A 53 11.62 -2.89 -4.48
N ASP A 54 11.72 -4.14 -4.05
CA ASP A 54 10.60 -5.09 -4.17
C ASP A 54 9.56 -4.89 -3.07
N TRP A 55 10.00 -4.43 -1.90
CA TRP A 55 9.14 -4.03 -0.80
C TRP A 55 9.84 -3.03 0.10
N TRP A 56 9.04 -2.24 0.82
CA TRP A 56 9.50 -1.46 1.96
C TRP A 56 8.45 -1.46 3.08
N PHE A 57 8.91 -1.24 4.31
CA PHE A 57 8.10 -1.04 5.50
C PHE A 57 8.50 0.26 6.18
N VAL A 58 7.52 1.04 6.65
CA VAL A 58 7.73 2.26 7.45
C VAL A 58 6.90 2.18 8.73
N PHE A 59 7.56 2.45 9.86
CA PHE A 59 6.91 2.72 11.15
C PHE A 59 7.11 4.19 11.53
N LYS A 60 6.04 4.96 11.53
CA LYS A 60 6.00 6.34 12.01
C LYS A 60 5.74 6.35 13.51
N PHE A 61 6.52 7.10 14.27
CA PHE A 61 6.37 7.19 15.72
C PHE A 61 5.26 8.17 16.16
N ASN A 62 4.94 8.11 17.46
CA ASN A 62 4.01 9.02 18.12
C ASN A 62 4.65 10.35 18.51
N ALA A 63 3.83 11.39 18.66
CA ALA A 63 4.29 12.75 18.88
C ALA A 63 4.82 13.00 20.29
N LYS A 64 4.49 12.17 21.30
CA LYS A 64 5.01 12.37 22.66
C LYS A 64 6.51 12.10 22.71
N SER A 65 6.93 11.03 22.07
CA SER A 65 8.32 10.57 22.12
C SER A 65 9.15 11.15 20.97
N PHE A 66 8.49 11.45 19.83
CA PHE A 66 9.13 12.00 18.64
C PHE A 66 8.29 13.15 18.05
N PRO A 67 8.26 14.34 18.68
CA PRO A 67 7.32 15.45 18.38
C PRO A 67 7.59 16.23 17.09
N GLN A 68 8.51 15.78 16.24
CA GLN A 68 9.01 16.53 15.09
C GLN A 68 9.33 15.59 13.93
N CYS A 69 9.69 16.17 12.79
CA CYS A 69 10.40 15.45 11.75
C CYS A 69 11.86 15.22 12.17
N PRO A 70 12.51 14.16 11.66
CA PRO A 70 13.94 13.93 11.84
C PRO A 70 14.76 15.13 11.34
N ALA A 71 15.91 15.35 11.97
CA ALA A 71 16.91 16.33 11.54
C ALA A 71 16.39 17.78 11.33
N GLY A 72 15.26 18.15 11.95
CA GLY A 72 14.68 19.49 11.81
C GLY A 72 13.99 19.75 10.46
N ALA A 73 13.72 18.69 9.67
CA ALA A 73 13.03 18.80 8.39
C ALA A 73 11.67 19.50 8.53
N GLN A 74 11.30 20.28 7.51
CA GLN A 74 10.04 21.03 7.45
C GLN A 74 9.03 20.28 6.57
N MET A 75 7.76 20.32 6.97
CA MET A 75 6.64 19.81 6.17
C MET A 75 6.55 20.59 4.85
N GLN A 76 6.34 19.89 3.74
CA GLN A 76 6.31 20.44 2.38
C GLN A 76 4.90 20.37 1.75
N CYS A 77 4.05 19.47 2.22
CA CYS A 77 2.70 19.25 1.68
C CYS A 77 2.66 18.99 0.16
N PRO A 78 3.53 18.11 -0.39
CA PRO A 78 3.72 17.95 -1.84
C PRO A 78 2.46 17.51 -2.60
N PHE A 79 1.47 16.93 -1.92
CA PHE A 79 0.24 16.43 -2.53
C PHE A 79 -1.00 17.28 -2.15
N GLY A 80 -0.78 18.56 -1.82
CA GLY A 80 -1.81 19.54 -1.46
C GLY A 80 -2.10 19.61 0.04
N ALA A 81 -3.06 20.48 0.39
CA ALA A 81 -3.28 21.05 1.73
C ALA A 81 -2.12 21.94 2.22
N THR A 82 -2.19 22.38 3.47
CA THR A 82 -1.19 23.24 4.11
C THR A 82 -0.71 22.63 5.42
N ALA A 83 0.54 22.89 5.79
CA ALA A 83 1.11 22.34 7.01
C ALA A 83 0.34 22.89 8.21
N GLN A 84 -0.25 21.98 9.00
CA GLN A 84 -1.02 22.36 10.17
C GLN A 84 -0.09 22.72 11.33
N ASN A 85 -0.46 23.67 12.19
CA ASN A 85 0.37 24.11 13.32
C ASN A 85 -0.03 23.41 14.63
N TYR A 86 0.36 22.14 14.80
CA TYR A 86 0.19 21.39 16.05
C TYR A 86 1.29 20.30 16.20
N PRO A 87 1.53 19.77 17.42
CA PRO A 87 2.53 18.71 17.64
C PRO A 87 2.28 17.49 16.75
N ARG A 88 3.31 16.90 16.16
CA ARG A 88 3.15 15.80 15.18
C ARG A 88 4.23 14.74 15.36
N GLY A 89 3.88 13.48 15.18
CA GLY A 89 4.88 12.42 15.04
C GLY A 89 5.13 12.21 13.56
N GLN A 90 6.21 12.75 13.00
CA GLN A 90 6.60 12.52 11.60
C GLN A 90 7.98 11.87 11.48
N THR A 91 8.65 11.65 12.61
CA THR A 91 9.81 10.79 12.71
C THR A 91 9.40 9.35 12.45
N PHE A 92 10.22 8.62 11.69
CA PHE A 92 9.94 7.25 11.31
C PHE A 92 11.22 6.42 11.21
N VAL A 93 11.05 5.11 11.26
CA VAL A 93 12.03 4.12 10.82
C VAL A 93 11.50 3.36 9.62
N PHE A 94 12.40 2.88 8.77
CA PHE A 94 12.04 2.12 7.58
C PHE A 94 13.04 1.00 7.30
N ALA A 95 12.60 0.05 6.49
CA ALA A 95 13.41 -1.04 5.94
C ALA A 95 12.90 -1.40 4.53
N SER A 96 13.73 -2.09 3.75
CA SER A 96 13.40 -2.58 2.41
C SER A 96 14.07 -3.92 2.12
N ASN A 97 13.79 -4.54 0.97
CA ASN A 97 14.50 -5.74 0.54
C ASN A 97 16.02 -5.54 0.40
N THR A 98 16.49 -4.32 0.12
CA THR A 98 17.91 -3.97 0.00
C THR A 98 18.54 -3.53 1.32
N GLN A 99 17.74 -3.04 2.28
CA GLN A 99 18.15 -2.71 3.63
C GLN A 99 17.12 -3.28 4.62
N PRO A 100 17.20 -4.59 4.93
CA PRO A 100 16.12 -5.28 5.63
C PRO A 100 16.08 -5.03 7.14
N GLN A 101 17.02 -4.26 7.70
CA GLN A 101 16.98 -3.83 9.10
C GLN A 101 16.43 -2.42 9.21
N LEU A 102 15.60 -2.16 10.23
CA LEU A 102 15.07 -0.82 10.48
C LEU A 102 16.19 0.22 10.64
N ALA A 103 16.05 1.32 9.92
CA ALA A 103 16.89 2.51 10.05
C ALA A 103 16.04 3.76 10.16
N MET A 104 16.57 4.79 10.82
CA MET A 104 15.89 6.07 10.99
C MET A 104 15.80 6.80 9.64
N GLY A 105 14.62 7.32 9.31
CA GLY A 105 14.45 8.26 8.21
C GLY A 105 15.10 9.61 8.49
N SER A 106 15.40 10.37 7.43
CA SER A 106 16.02 11.69 7.52
C SER A 106 15.05 12.85 7.23
N THR A 107 13.83 12.56 6.79
CA THR A 107 12.80 13.56 6.41
C THR A 107 11.51 13.34 7.20
N CYS A 108 10.53 14.23 7.04
CA CYS A 108 9.17 13.93 7.47
C CYS A 108 8.59 12.81 6.58
N VAL A 109 8.01 11.76 7.17
CA VAL A 109 7.43 10.66 6.39
C VAL A 109 6.36 11.16 5.40
N GLY A 110 6.46 10.78 4.13
CA GLY A 110 5.49 11.11 3.09
C GLY A 110 5.61 12.50 2.48
N GLU A 111 6.62 13.29 2.88
CA GLU A 111 6.71 14.71 2.48
C GLU A 111 7.67 14.97 1.31
N THR A 112 8.51 14.00 0.94
CA THR A 112 9.56 14.22 -0.06
C THR A 112 9.79 12.99 -0.93
N GLY A 113 10.45 13.18 -2.07
CA GLY A 113 11.03 12.08 -2.85
C GLY A 113 12.24 11.40 -2.18
N ALA A 114 12.67 11.85 -1.00
CA ALA A 114 13.81 11.30 -0.28
C ALA A 114 13.41 10.29 0.83
N ASP A 115 12.12 9.94 0.92
CA ASP A 115 11.62 8.89 1.81
C ASP A 115 10.73 7.88 1.09
N PRO A 116 10.60 6.64 1.61
CA PRO A 116 9.93 5.57 0.88
C PRO A 116 8.46 5.88 0.58
N LEU A 117 7.75 6.50 1.52
CA LEU A 117 6.33 6.78 1.38
C LEU A 117 6.10 7.90 0.35
N GLY A 118 6.84 9.01 0.48
CA GLY A 118 6.70 10.16 -0.41
C GLY A 118 7.14 9.86 -1.84
N ALA A 119 8.25 9.13 -2.03
CA ALA A 119 8.71 8.70 -3.34
C ALA A 119 7.70 7.77 -4.02
N THR A 120 7.25 6.71 -3.33
CA THR A 120 6.32 5.73 -3.93
C THR A 120 4.97 6.35 -4.21
N PHE A 121 4.40 7.13 -3.27
CA PHE A 121 3.12 7.79 -3.50
C PHE A 121 3.21 8.90 -4.55
N GLY A 122 4.35 9.59 -4.63
CA GLY A 122 4.65 10.57 -5.66
C GLY A 122 4.63 9.97 -7.07
N ASP A 123 5.22 8.78 -7.27
CA ASP A 123 5.11 8.06 -8.56
C ASP A 123 3.67 7.70 -8.92
N ILE A 124 2.84 7.36 -7.93
CA ILE A 124 1.41 7.07 -8.15
C ILE A 124 0.66 8.34 -8.57
N VAL A 125 0.81 9.41 -7.80
CA VAL A 125 0.02 10.65 -7.91
C VAL A 125 0.42 11.49 -9.12
N HIS A 126 1.71 11.52 -9.46
CA HIS A 126 2.23 12.26 -10.63
C HIS A 126 2.34 11.39 -11.87
N GLY A 127 2.39 10.07 -11.72
CA GLY A 127 2.42 9.13 -12.84
C GLY A 127 1.06 9.02 -13.54
N LYS A 128 1.10 8.64 -14.82
CA LYS A 128 -0.11 8.26 -15.58
C LYS A 128 -0.52 6.83 -15.21
N ARG A 129 -0.89 6.62 -13.94
CA ARG A 129 -1.22 5.29 -13.39
C ARG A 129 -2.72 5.02 -13.44
N PHE A 130 -3.08 3.76 -13.63
CA PHE A 130 -4.37 3.26 -13.18
C PHE A 130 -4.29 3.03 -11.67
N TYR A 131 -5.38 3.23 -10.95
CA TYR A 131 -5.37 3.06 -9.50
C TYR A 131 -6.75 2.79 -8.90
N VAL A 132 -6.72 2.26 -7.68
CA VAL A 132 -7.82 2.21 -6.74
C VAL A 132 -7.34 2.68 -5.37
N VAL A 133 -8.05 3.61 -4.76
CA VAL A 133 -7.86 4.08 -3.38
C VAL A 133 -9.04 3.60 -2.54
N TRP A 134 -8.76 3.10 -1.34
CA TRP A 134 -9.79 2.70 -0.38
C TRP A 134 -9.46 3.25 1.00
N ASN A 135 -10.50 3.61 1.74
CA ASN A 135 -10.40 4.05 3.13
C ASN A 135 -11.78 3.98 3.78
N ASP A 136 -11.90 3.39 4.97
CA ASP A 136 -13.17 3.38 5.70
C ASP A 136 -13.45 4.68 6.47
N GLN A 137 -12.55 5.67 6.40
CA GLN A 137 -12.61 6.90 7.19
C GLN A 137 -12.16 8.09 6.32
N PHE A 138 -12.94 8.41 5.27
CA PHE A 138 -12.66 9.57 4.40
C PHE A 138 -13.19 10.90 4.97
N TYR A 139 -14.05 10.89 5.98
CA TYR A 139 -14.62 12.09 6.61
C TYR A 139 -15.36 13.01 5.62
N GLY A 140 -16.17 12.40 4.76
CA GLY A 140 -17.00 13.11 3.79
C GLY A 140 -16.26 13.59 2.54
N ASP A 141 -14.93 13.42 2.45
CA ASP A 141 -14.16 13.87 1.30
C ASP A 141 -13.16 12.79 0.85
N PRO A 142 -13.42 12.07 -0.27
CA PRO A 142 -14.64 12.15 -1.07
C PRO A 142 -15.88 11.62 -0.37
N GLU A 143 -17.05 12.08 -0.83
CA GLU A 143 -18.33 11.53 -0.41
C GLU A 143 -18.48 10.08 -0.88
N LEU A 144 -18.97 9.22 0.02
CA LEU A 144 -19.17 7.81 -0.25
C LEU A 144 -20.62 7.38 0.04
N PRO A 145 -21.31 6.76 -0.92
CA PRO A 145 -22.66 6.27 -0.71
C PRO A 145 -22.75 5.28 0.46
N GLY A 146 -23.70 5.51 1.36
CA GLY A 146 -23.97 4.62 2.50
C GLY A 146 -22.94 4.73 3.63
N CYS A 147 -22.12 5.78 3.64
CA CYS A 147 -21.26 6.15 4.75
C CYS A 147 -21.47 7.62 5.12
N SER A 148 -21.27 7.94 6.40
CA SER A 148 -21.12 9.32 6.86
C SER A 148 -19.63 9.66 6.90
N ASP A 149 -19.15 10.33 7.96
CA ASP A 149 -17.73 10.59 8.22
C ASP A 149 -16.86 9.32 8.20
N SER A 150 -17.46 8.17 8.51
CA SER A 150 -16.79 6.88 8.42
C SER A 150 -17.77 5.75 8.07
N CYS A 151 -17.22 4.69 7.50
CA CYS A 151 -17.92 3.46 7.18
C CYS A 151 -17.72 2.45 8.30
N SER A 152 -18.76 2.21 9.09
CA SER A 152 -18.73 1.21 10.17
C SER A 152 -18.89 -0.22 9.65
N ALA A 153 -18.76 -1.20 10.55
CA ALA A 153 -19.07 -2.59 10.26
C ALA A 153 -20.44 -2.71 9.54
N PRO A 154 -20.58 -3.57 8.52
CA PRO A 154 -19.65 -4.64 8.12
C PRO A 154 -18.63 -4.23 7.05
N TRP A 155 -18.41 -2.94 6.80
CA TRP A 155 -17.33 -2.51 5.92
C TRP A 155 -15.96 -2.89 6.50
N GLY A 156 -15.01 -3.20 5.61
CA GLY A 156 -13.63 -3.48 6.00
C GLY A 156 -12.99 -2.31 6.72
N HIS A 157 -12.11 -2.59 7.69
CA HIS A 157 -11.29 -1.57 8.36
C HIS A 157 -9.95 -1.41 7.63
N ALA A 158 -10.00 -1.14 6.34
CA ALA A 158 -8.86 -1.21 5.44
C ALA A 158 -8.60 0.14 4.79
N LYS A 159 -7.32 0.44 4.53
CA LYS A 159 -6.92 1.68 3.89
C LYS A 159 -5.69 1.49 3.00
N GLY A 160 -5.62 2.20 1.89
CA GLY A 160 -4.44 2.18 1.04
C GLY A 160 -4.71 2.59 -0.40
N VAL A 161 -3.70 2.36 -1.23
CA VAL A 161 -3.76 2.56 -2.69
C VAL A 161 -3.10 1.39 -3.41
N LEU A 162 -3.69 1.00 -4.53
CA LEU A 162 -3.17 0.03 -5.48
C LEU A 162 -3.07 0.75 -6.81
N ALA A 163 -1.90 0.74 -7.43
CA ALA A 163 -1.66 1.39 -8.72
C ALA A 163 -0.98 0.43 -9.69
N TRP A 164 -1.28 0.55 -10.98
CA TRP A 164 -0.74 -0.32 -12.03
C TRP A 164 -0.58 0.41 -13.37
N ASP A 165 0.16 -0.22 -14.28
CA ASP A 165 0.35 0.23 -15.65
C ASP A 165 -0.56 -0.49 -16.66
N ALA A 166 -0.37 -0.23 -17.96
CA ALA A 166 -1.15 -0.88 -19.02
C ALA A 166 -0.95 -2.40 -19.13
N SER A 167 0.14 -2.95 -18.58
CA SER A 167 0.38 -4.40 -18.52
C SER A 167 -0.30 -5.06 -17.33
N GLY A 168 -0.79 -4.27 -16.36
CA GLY A 168 -1.32 -4.75 -15.09
C GLY A 168 -0.26 -4.93 -14.00
N SER A 169 1.02 -4.68 -14.29
CA SER A 169 2.08 -4.68 -13.26
C SER A 169 1.93 -3.46 -12.37
N GLY A 170 2.15 -3.61 -11.07
CA GLY A 170 1.72 -2.61 -10.11
C GLY A 170 2.48 -2.54 -8.79
N VAL A 171 1.96 -1.67 -7.93
CA VAL A 171 2.43 -1.42 -6.57
C VAL A 171 1.24 -1.25 -5.64
N LEU A 172 1.38 -1.75 -4.42
CA LEU A 172 0.46 -1.50 -3.32
C LEU A 172 1.11 -0.57 -2.29
N ILE A 173 0.33 0.30 -1.66
CA ILE A 173 0.65 0.89 -0.36
C ILE A 173 -0.50 0.60 0.61
N GLN A 174 -0.27 -0.24 1.61
CA GLN A 174 -1.16 -0.45 2.76
C GLN A 174 -0.85 0.60 3.83
N VAL A 175 -1.89 1.17 4.45
CA VAL A 175 -1.74 2.22 5.46
C VAL A 175 -2.69 2.01 6.64
N THR A 176 -2.40 2.68 7.75
CA THR A 176 -3.24 2.65 8.97
C THR A 176 -3.91 3.99 9.28
N THR A 177 -3.75 4.95 8.38
CA THR A 177 -4.04 6.37 8.58
C THR A 177 -5.44 6.75 8.11
N PRO A 178 -6.35 7.21 8.98
CA PRO A 178 -7.62 7.78 8.54
C PRO A 178 -7.40 8.92 7.56
N SER A 179 -8.34 9.11 6.62
CA SER A 179 -8.32 10.23 5.67
C SER A 179 -7.15 10.24 4.68
N TRP A 180 -6.23 9.26 4.71
CA TRP A 180 -5.08 9.18 3.82
C TRP A 180 -4.75 7.74 3.42
N PRO A 181 -4.36 7.46 2.15
CA PRO A 181 -4.45 8.36 1.00
C PRO A 181 -5.92 8.69 0.70
N GLY A 182 -6.16 9.93 0.30
CA GLY A 182 -7.49 10.45 -0.03
C GLY A 182 -7.82 10.38 -1.53
N ALA A 183 -6.79 10.38 -2.38
CA ALA A 183 -6.91 10.30 -3.83
C ALA A 183 -5.66 9.68 -4.47
N GLY A 184 -5.81 9.09 -5.66
CA GLY A 184 -4.69 8.52 -6.43
C GLY A 184 -4.05 9.49 -7.43
N ARG A 185 -4.50 10.76 -7.44
CA ARG A 185 -4.02 11.85 -8.32
C ARG A 185 -4.35 13.21 -7.71
N LEU A 186 -3.75 14.28 -8.24
CA LEU A 186 -4.00 15.65 -7.76
C LEU A 186 -5.25 16.33 -8.35
N SER A 187 -5.77 15.85 -9.48
CA SER A 187 -6.94 16.43 -10.15
C SER A 187 -7.96 15.35 -10.52
N PRO A 188 -9.24 15.44 -10.09
CA PRO A 188 -9.81 16.54 -9.33
C PRO A 188 -9.24 16.61 -7.91
N ALA A 189 -9.01 17.82 -7.43
CA ALA A 189 -8.40 18.05 -6.13
C ALA A 189 -9.34 17.63 -5.00
N ARG A 190 -8.76 17.06 -3.95
CA ARG A 190 -9.46 16.80 -2.69
C ARG A 190 -9.53 18.08 -1.87
N SER A 191 -10.69 18.39 -1.30
CA SER A 191 -10.87 19.64 -0.53
C SER A 191 -9.98 19.68 0.72
N SER A 192 -9.80 18.52 1.36
CA SER A 192 -8.91 18.31 2.51
C SER A 192 -7.43 18.22 2.13
N GLY A 193 -7.11 18.11 0.84
CA GLY A 193 -5.79 17.75 0.31
C GLY A 193 -5.41 16.28 0.51
N ASN A 194 -4.18 15.92 0.10
CA ASN A 194 -3.75 14.53 -0.01
C ASN A 194 -2.34 14.26 0.56
N THR A 195 -1.82 15.16 1.41
CA THR A 195 -0.53 14.95 2.08
C THR A 195 -0.72 14.55 3.55
N LEU A 196 -0.10 13.44 3.94
CA LEU A 196 -0.06 12.96 5.32
C LEU A 196 0.45 14.03 6.29
N GLY A 197 -0.38 14.46 7.24
CA GLY A 197 0.00 15.49 8.23
C GLY A 197 -0.18 16.94 7.78
N CYS A 198 -0.65 17.16 6.55
CA CYS A 198 -1.11 18.47 6.08
C CYS A 198 -2.63 18.56 5.95
N ILE A 199 -3.32 17.42 5.82
CA ILE A 199 -4.79 17.43 5.75
C ILE A 199 -5.39 17.88 7.09
N PRO A 200 -6.52 18.62 7.09
CA PRO A 200 -7.26 18.90 8.31
C PRO A 200 -7.65 17.62 9.05
N ARG A 201 -7.79 17.70 10.36
CA ARG A 201 -8.11 16.54 11.19
C ARG A 201 -9.46 15.91 10.79
N PRO A 202 -9.59 14.58 10.97
CA PRO A 202 -8.60 13.69 11.60
C PRO A 202 -7.65 13.01 10.59
N ASP A 203 -6.34 13.19 10.80
CA ASP A 203 -5.24 12.50 10.10
C ASP A 203 -4.42 11.60 11.04
N ASN A 204 -4.61 11.77 12.35
CA ASN A 204 -3.95 11.04 13.41
C ASN A 204 -2.43 11.03 13.31
N VAL A 205 -1.79 12.12 12.86
CA VAL A 205 -0.32 12.20 12.87
C VAL A 205 0.28 12.32 14.29
N LEU A 206 -0.55 12.54 15.31
CA LEU A 206 -0.14 12.49 16.72
C LEU A 206 0.28 11.09 17.21
N VAL A 207 -0.20 10.03 16.57
CA VAL A 207 -0.05 8.64 17.03
C VAL A 207 0.82 7.83 16.09
N SER A 208 1.43 6.75 16.56
CA SER A 208 2.25 5.90 15.69
C SER A 208 1.41 5.30 14.56
N GLN A 209 1.97 5.14 13.36
CA GLN A 209 1.30 4.56 12.18
C GLN A 209 2.27 3.62 11.45
N SER A 210 1.73 2.67 10.71
CA SER A 210 2.50 1.78 9.82
C SER A 210 2.06 1.88 8.38
N PHE A 211 3.04 1.71 7.49
CA PHE A 211 2.87 1.69 6.04
C PHE A 211 3.70 0.53 5.47
N PHE A 212 3.14 -0.16 4.48
CA PHE A 212 3.84 -1.25 3.79
C PHE A 212 3.60 -1.14 2.29
N SER A 213 4.64 -1.40 1.50
CA SER A 213 4.53 -1.43 0.04
C SER A 213 5.23 -2.65 -0.54
N VAL A 214 4.67 -3.18 -1.62
CA VAL A 214 5.18 -4.34 -2.33
C VAL A 214 4.92 -4.20 -3.83
N LYS A 215 5.90 -4.65 -4.61
CA LYS A 215 5.84 -4.77 -6.06
C LYS A 215 4.94 -5.93 -6.46
N LEU A 216 4.14 -5.73 -7.51
CA LEU A 216 3.13 -6.68 -7.96
C LEU A 216 3.28 -6.97 -9.46
N THR A 217 3.19 -8.24 -9.82
CA THR A 217 2.87 -8.64 -11.20
C THR A 217 1.39 -8.43 -11.50
N ALA A 218 0.96 -8.55 -12.76
CA ALA A 218 -0.46 -8.50 -13.12
C ALA A 218 -1.31 -9.55 -12.39
N ALA A 219 -0.77 -10.76 -12.20
CA ALA A 219 -1.42 -11.82 -11.43
C ALA A 219 -1.58 -11.44 -9.95
N ASP A 220 -0.56 -10.79 -9.37
CA ASP A 220 -0.61 -10.33 -7.99
C ASP A 220 -1.63 -9.19 -7.81
N VAL A 221 -1.72 -8.26 -8.77
CA VAL A 221 -2.75 -7.20 -8.77
C VAL A 221 -4.15 -7.81 -8.70
N LEU A 222 -4.45 -8.85 -9.48
CA LEU A 222 -5.73 -9.55 -9.39
C LEU A 222 -5.94 -10.23 -8.04
N GLN A 223 -4.91 -10.83 -7.46
CA GLN A 223 -5.01 -11.44 -6.12
C GLN A 223 -5.32 -10.38 -5.05
N VAL A 224 -4.68 -9.21 -5.12
CA VAL A 224 -4.96 -8.08 -4.23
C VAL A 224 -6.39 -7.58 -4.43
N LEU A 225 -6.86 -7.39 -5.67
CA LEU A 225 -8.24 -6.96 -5.94
C LEU A 225 -9.28 -7.94 -5.40
N ARG A 226 -9.03 -9.26 -5.52
CA ARG A 226 -9.88 -10.29 -4.91
C ARG A 226 -9.87 -10.22 -3.38
N ALA A 227 -8.71 -9.98 -2.78
CA ALA A 227 -8.58 -9.79 -1.34
C ALA A 227 -9.32 -8.54 -0.84
N LEU A 228 -9.24 -7.42 -1.58
CA LEU A 228 -9.97 -6.19 -1.32
C LEU A 228 -11.49 -6.41 -1.39
N ALA A 229 -11.97 -7.11 -2.43
CA ALA A 229 -13.38 -7.48 -2.56
C ALA A 229 -13.85 -8.36 -1.39
N ASN A 230 -13.07 -9.40 -1.04
CA ASN A 230 -13.38 -10.29 0.08
C ASN A 230 -13.47 -9.54 1.42
N ALA A 231 -12.56 -8.58 1.64
CA ALA A 231 -12.51 -7.75 2.84
C ALA A 231 -13.62 -6.68 2.92
N SER A 232 -14.42 -6.51 1.86
CA SER A 232 -15.41 -5.43 1.76
C SER A 232 -14.76 -4.05 1.94
N VAL A 233 -13.67 -3.77 1.23
CA VAL A 233 -13.04 -2.45 1.36
C VAL A 233 -13.95 -1.34 0.85
N VAL A 234 -13.75 -0.17 1.42
CA VAL A 234 -14.55 1.02 1.15
C VAL A 234 -13.90 1.81 0.02
N THR A 235 -14.53 1.83 -1.13
CA THR A 235 -14.16 2.65 -2.30
C THR A 235 -15.40 2.90 -3.15
N ALA A 236 -15.30 3.79 -4.12
CA ALA A 236 -16.37 4.06 -5.09
C ALA A 236 -15.79 4.00 -6.51
N PRO A 237 -15.99 2.91 -7.27
CA PRO A 237 -15.42 2.76 -8.62
C PRO A 237 -15.78 3.85 -9.62
N GLY A 238 -16.92 4.52 -9.42
CA GLY A 238 -17.35 5.67 -10.24
C GLY A 238 -16.74 7.02 -9.81
N ASN A 239 -16.05 7.09 -8.67
CA ASN A 239 -15.45 8.33 -8.18
C ASN A 239 -14.02 8.47 -8.71
N ALA A 240 -13.80 9.51 -9.50
CA ALA A 240 -12.53 9.72 -10.19
C ALA A 240 -11.39 10.23 -9.28
N GLN A 241 -11.65 10.61 -8.02
CA GLN A 241 -10.59 10.81 -7.02
C GLN A 241 -10.04 9.47 -6.53
N LEU A 242 -10.93 8.46 -6.41
CA LEU A 242 -10.61 7.16 -5.84
C LEU A 242 -10.18 6.13 -6.88
N VAL A 243 -10.70 6.20 -8.10
CA VAL A 243 -10.47 5.18 -9.12
C VAL A 243 -10.14 5.80 -10.47
N ASN A 244 -9.06 5.30 -11.08
CA ASN A 244 -8.77 5.44 -12.50
C ASN A 244 -8.59 4.04 -13.08
N ASN A 245 -9.64 3.50 -13.71
CA ASN A 245 -9.70 2.10 -14.09
C ASN A 245 -9.27 1.88 -15.54
N GLY A 246 -8.30 0.98 -15.77
CA GLY A 246 -7.82 0.62 -17.10
C GLY A 246 -6.82 -0.53 -17.06
N GLY A 247 -6.10 -0.76 -18.15
CA GLY A 247 -5.19 -1.90 -18.28
C GLY A 247 -5.92 -3.19 -18.67
N PRO A 248 -5.45 -4.38 -18.26
CA PRO A 248 -6.08 -5.66 -18.59
C PRO A 248 -7.57 -5.73 -18.18
N GLN A 249 -8.37 -6.40 -19.01
CA GLN A 249 -9.84 -6.44 -18.84
C GLN A 249 -10.28 -7.09 -17.52
N ASP A 250 -9.60 -8.14 -17.09
CA ASP A 250 -9.86 -8.84 -15.83
C ASP A 250 -9.58 -7.96 -14.60
N ILE A 251 -8.52 -7.15 -14.64
CA ILE A 251 -8.23 -6.13 -13.62
C ILE A 251 -9.35 -5.09 -13.60
N GLN A 252 -9.76 -4.61 -14.78
CA GLN A 252 -10.84 -3.63 -14.87
C GLN A 252 -12.14 -4.15 -14.28
N ASP A 253 -12.50 -5.40 -14.55
CA ASP A 253 -13.72 -6.00 -14.06
C ASP A 253 -13.65 -6.29 -12.55
N ALA A 254 -12.48 -6.68 -12.04
CA ALA A 254 -12.24 -6.81 -10.61
C ALA A 254 -12.38 -5.47 -9.86
N VAL A 255 -11.89 -4.36 -10.44
CA VAL A 255 -12.05 -3.01 -9.87
C VAL A 255 -13.52 -2.59 -9.84
N LYS A 256 -14.30 -2.85 -10.90
CA LYS A 256 -15.74 -2.53 -10.96
C LYS A 256 -16.54 -3.27 -9.88
N ALA A 257 -16.08 -4.42 -9.43
CA ALA A 257 -16.72 -5.22 -8.39
C ALA A 257 -16.42 -4.75 -6.95
N LEU A 258 -15.54 -3.75 -6.76
CA LEU A 258 -15.21 -3.19 -5.45
C LEU A 258 -16.28 -2.21 -4.95
N GLY A 259 -16.18 -1.81 -3.67
CA GLY A 259 -17.18 -0.95 -3.03
C GLY A 259 -18.49 -1.69 -2.73
N ILE A 260 -18.42 -3.01 -2.55
CA ILE A 260 -19.55 -3.88 -2.24
C ILE A 260 -19.21 -4.74 -1.03
N LYS A 261 -20.19 -4.94 -0.14
CA LYS A 261 -20.05 -5.81 1.04
C LYS A 261 -20.05 -7.28 0.62
N SER A 262 -18.94 -7.97 0.87
CA SER A 262 -18.79 -9.40 0.63
C SER A 262 -19.77 -10.22 1.47
N LYS A 263 -20.26 -11.32 0.87
CA LYS A 263 -21.05 -12.34 1.57
C LYS A 263 -20.19 -13.53 2.03
N SER A 264 -18.89 -13.52 1.72
CA SER A 264 -17.95 -14.58 2.08
C SER A 264 -17.83 -14.74 3.59
N THR A 265 -17.68 -15.98 4.03
CA THR A 265 -17.27 -16.36 5.39
C THR A 265 -15.87 -16.96 5.41
N GLN A 266 -15.19 -17.00 4.26
CA GLN A 266 -13.91 -17.70 4.10
C GLN A 266 -12.75 -16.71 4.01
N VAL A 267 -11.64 -17.11 4.63
CA VAL A 267 -10.36 -16.42 4.50
C VAL A 267 -9.87 -16.60 3.07
N LEU A 268 -9.45 -15.53 2.43
CA LEU A 268 -8.62 -15.63 1.23
C LEU A 268 -7.16 -15.63 1.68
N LYS A 269 -6.42 -16.67 1.34
CA LYS A 269 -4.96 -16.76 1.52
C LYS A 269 -4.31 -16.96 0.17
N ALA A 270 -3.31 -16.14 -0.14
CA ALA A 270 -2.55 -16.23 -1.37
C ALA A 270 -1.07 -15.92 -1.12
N GLN A 271 -0.19 -16.42 -1.99
CA GLN A 271 1.22 -16.06 -1.99
C GLN A 271 1.49 -15.25 -3.25
N LEU A 272 1.92 -14.00 -3.05
CA LEU A 272 2.29 -13.10 -4.13
C LEU A 272 3.62 -13.55 -4.74
N SER A 273 3.91 -13.11 -5.95
CA SER A 273 5.15 -13.44 -6.66
C SER A 273 6.42 -12.98 -5.95
N SER A 274 6.30 -11.99 -5.05
CA SER A 274 7.39 -11.53 -4.16
C SER A 274 7.67 -12.46 -2.97
N GLY A 275 6.87 -13.52 -2.79
CA GLY A 275 6.92 -14.40 -1.63
C GLY A 275 6.10 -13.91 -0.43
N VAL A 276 5.59 -12.67 -0.47
CA VAL A 276 4.69 -12.12 0.56
C VAL A 276 3.38 -12.90 0.59
N ILE A 277 2.96 -13.32 1.78
CA ILE A 277 1.66 -13.95 1.98
C ILE A 277 0.62 -12.85 2.16
N LEU A 278 -0.47 -12.92 1.40
CA LEU A 278 -1.64 -12.07 1.51
C LEU A 278 -2.77 -12.85 2.18
N LEU A 279 -3.27 -12.33 3.30
CA LEU A 279 -4.50 -12.79 3.93
C LEU A 279 -5.58 -11.73 3.81
N SER A 280 -6.81 -12.14 3.53
CA SER A 280 -7.99 -11.29 3.62
C SER A 280 -9.07 -11.97 4.45
N LYS A 281 -9.46 -11.28 5.51
CA LYS A 281 -10.57 -11.65 6.38
C LYS A 281 -11.85 -10.97 5.87
N PRO A 282 -12.96 -11.70 5.64
CA PRO A 282 -14.24 -11.07 5.33
C PRO A 282 -14.97 -10.66 6.62
N SER A 283 -15.94 -9.75 6.49
CA SER A 283 -16.71 -9.22 7.62
C SER A 283 -17.69 -10.21 8.26
N LYS A 284 -18.11 -11.25 7.52
CA LYS A 284 -18.98 -12.30 8.07
C LYS A 284 -18.24 -13.41 8.81
N LEU A 285 -16.90 -13.45 8.75
CA LEU A 285 -16.11 -14.36 9.58
C LEU A 285 -15.84 -13.68 10.93
N LEU A 286 -16.67 -13.98 11.93
CA LEU A 286 -16.80 -13.22 13.18
C LEU A 286 -15.72 -13.52 14.25
N VAL A 287 -14.48 -13.75 13.80
CA VAL A 287 -13.35 -14.16 14.65
C VAL A 287 -12.41 -12.99 14.98
N PRO A 288 -11.67 -13.05 16.11
CA PRO A 288 -10.61 -12.09 16.42
C PRO A 288 -9.50 -12.03 15.35
N PRO A 289 -9.12 -10.84 14.83
CA PRO A 289 -8.27 -10.75 13.64
C PRO A 289 -6.84 -11.30 13.82
N TRP A 290 -6.16 -11.01 14.93
CA TRP A 290 -4.76 -11.43 15.09
C TRP A 290 -4.63 -12.91 15.47
N GLN A 291 -5.65 -13.47 16.12
CA GLN A 291 -5.78 -14.92 16.29
C GLN A 291 -6.04 -15.60 14.93
N LEU A 292 -6.85 -15.01 14.06
CA LEU A 292 -6.98 -15.49 12.67
C LEU A 292 -5.63 -15.53 11.95
N VAL A 293 -4.85 -14.45 12.02
CA VAL A 293 -3.52 -14.44 11.38
C VAL A 293 -2.64 -15.56 11.92
N SER A 294 -2.56 -15.72 13.25
CA SER A 294 -1.82 -16.82 13.88
C SER A 294 -2.27 -18.20 13.38
N SER A 295 -3.58 -18.44 13.33
CA SER A 295 -4.18 -19.68 12.81
C SER A 295 -3.78 -19.95 11.35
N GLN A 296 -3.78 -18.92 10.50
CA GLN A 296 -3.41 -19.04 9.10
C GLN A 296 -1.90 -19.17 8.86
N LEU A 297 -1.09 -18.99 9.90
CA LEU A 297 0.36 -19.18 9.93
C LEU A 297 0.73 -20.37 10.82
N ASP A 298 -0.03 -21.46 10.71
CA ASP A 298 0.24 -22.73 11.39
C ASP A 298 0.25 -22.64 12.92
N GLY A 299 -0.51 -21.70 13.48
CA GLY A 299 -0.66 -21.53 14.93
C GLY A 299 0.57 -20.94 15.62
N VAL A 300 1.47 -20.27 14.87
CA VAL A 300 2.62 -19.55 15.47
C VAL A 300 2.15 -18.50 16.47
N SER A 301 2.89 -18.35 17.57
CA SER A 301 2.62 -17.28 18.53
C SER A 301 3.04 -15.94 17.95
N LEU A 302 2.30 -14.88 18.29
CA LEU A 302 2.51 -13.53 17.77
C LEU A 302 2.73 -12.53 18.91
N ARG A 303 3.58 -11.54 18.66
CA ARG A 303 3.62 -10.28 19.41
C ARG A 303 3.19 -9.16 18.48
N VAL A 304 2.19 -8.37 18.88
CA VAL A 304 1.55 -7.40 17.98
C VAL A 304 1.44 -6.02 18.62
N ALA A 305 1.82 -4.99 17.86
CA ALA A 305 1.55 -3.60 18.14
C ALA A 305 0.36 -3.16 17.29
N THR A 306 -0.72 -2.79 17.97
CA THR A 306 -2.03 -2.61 17.36
C THR A 306 -2.82 -1.62 18.18
N TRP A 307 -3.84 -0.98 17.60
CA TRP A 307 -4.74 -0.12 18.38
C TRP A 307 -5.51 -0.99 19.39
N TRP A 308 -5.03 -0.99 20.63
CA TRP A 308 -5.61 -1.74 21.74
C TRP A 308 -6.39 -0.78 22.65
N ALA A 309 -7.70 -0.74 22.48
CA ALA A 309 -8.64 0.11 23.21
C ALA A 309 -10.05 -0.52 23.25
N ASN A 310 -10.96 0.00 24.08
CA ASN A 310 -12.28 -0.58 24.23
C ASN A 310 -13.10 -0.64 22.92
N PRO A 311 -13.77 -1.76 22.59
CA PRO A 311 -13.75 -3.05 23.30
C PRO A 311 -12.42 -3.80 23.03
N ALA A 312 -11.57 -3.90 24.05
CA ALA A 312 -10.20 -4.41 23.88
C ALA A 312 -10.18 -5.93 24.02
N ILE A 313 -9.54 -6.63 23.08
CA ILE A 313 -9.25 -8.06 23.27
C ILE A 313 -7.91 -8.16 24.02
N PRO A 314 -7.87 -8.80 25.22
CA PRO A 314 -6.63 -8.96 25.98
C PRO A 314 -5.61 -9.85 25.26
N SER A 315 -4.39 -9.94 25.80
CA SER A 315 -3.41 -10.92 25.34
C SER A 315 -3.94 -12.34 25.58
N THR A 316 -3.65 -13.27 24.68
CA THR A 316 -4.12 -14.67 24.76
C THR A 316 -2.96 -15.65 24.84
N ARG A 317 -3.16 -16.77 25.54
CA ARG A 317 -2.30 -17.95 25.49
C ARG A 317 -2.80 -18.89 24.39
N ALA A 318 -1.98 -19.87 24.00
CA ALA A 318 -2.37 -20.90 23.02
C ALA A 318 -3.56 -21.78 23.48
N ASN A 319 -3.88 -21.79 24.78
CA ASN A 319 -5.03 -22.50 25.33
C ASN A 319 -6.14 -21.56 25.86
N THR A 320 -6.05 -20.25 25.60
CA THR A 320 -7.14 -19.32 25.94
C THR A 320 -8.40 -19.74 25.16
N PRO A 321 -9.54 -19.99 25.81
CA PRO A 321 -10.80 -20.23 25.13
C PRO A 321 -11.23 -19.02 24.29
N ILE A 322 -11.74 -19.27 23.09
CA ILE A 322 -12.27 -18.24 22.19
C ILE A 322 -13.64 -18.74 21.72
N ASP A 323 -14.71 -18.38 22.42
CA ASP A 323 -16.07 -18.83 22.10
C ASP A 323 -16.53 -18.31 20.72
N CYS A 324 -15.95 -17.19 20.27
CA CYS A 324 -16.19 -16.63 18.94
C CYS A 324 -15.38 -17.29 17.81
N TRP A 325 -14.62 -18.36 18.09
CA TRP A 325 -13.81 -19.02 17.08
C TRP A 325 -14.65 -19.85 16.12
N ASP A 326 -14.37 -19.74 14.83
CA ASP A 326 -14.97 -20.62 13.82
C ASP A 326 -14.21 -21.96 13.81
N ALA A 327 -14.92 -23.05 14.13
CA ALA A 327 -14.33 -24.38 14.27
C ALA A 327 -13.78 -24.96 12.95
N SER A 328 -14.11 -24.37 11.79
CA SER A 328 -13.51 -24.75 10.51
C SER A 328 -12.08 -24.24 10.34
N LEU A 329 -11.64 -23.29 11.17
CA LEU A 329 -10.30 -22.73 11.11
C LEU A 329 -9.30 -23.53 11.98
N PRO A 330 -8.03 -23.65 11.55
CA PRO A 330 -6.97 -24.18 12.40
C PRO A 330 -6.88 -23.44 13.74
N LYS A 331 -6.39 -24.11 14.78
CA LYS A 331 -6.27 -23.49 16.10
C LYS A 331 -5.23 -22.35 16.10
N PRO A 332 -5.51 -21.18 16.69
CA PRO A 332 -4.53 -20.12 16.82
C PRO A 332 -3.51 -20.40 17.95
N GLY A 333 -2.33 -19.83 17.81
CA GLY A 333 -1.32 -19.72 18.87
C GLY A 333 -1.62 -18.60 19.86
N ALA A 334 -0.64 -18.33 20.74
CA ALA A 334 -0.71 -17.20 21.66
C ALA A 334 -0.60 -15.87 20.89
N VAL A 335 -1.31 -14.83 21.35
CA VAL A 335 -1.20 -13.48 20.78
C VAL A 335 -0.97 -12.51 21.93
N GLN A 336 0.23 -11.94 22.00
CA GLN A 336 0.62 -10.97 23.00
C GLN A 336 0.52 -9.56 22.43
N ILE A 337 -0.15 -8.67 23.14
CA ILE A 337 -0.34 -7.29 22.69
C ILE A 337 0.75 -6.40 23.31
N ALA A 338 1.59 -5.80 22.49
CA ALA A 338 2.57 -4.80 22.91
C ALA A 338 1.84 -3.49 23.27
N THR A 339 2.16 -2.93 24.43
CA THR A 339 1.59 -1.66 24.93
C THR A 339 2.63 -0.55 25.09
N SER A 340 3.90 -0.89 24.94
CA SER A 340 5.01 0.03 24.75
C SER A 340 6.06 -0.60 23.84
N GLY A 341 6.84 0.22 23.16
CA GLY A 341 8.02 -0.17 22.40
C GLY A 341 9.21 0.72 22.75
N SER A 342 10.35 0.48 22.11
CA SER A 342 11.53 1.33 22.27
C SER A 342 12.32 1.47 20.97
N TRP A 343 12.98 2.61 20.80
CA TRP A 343 13.91 2.84 19.69
C TRP A 343 15.13 3.59 20.20
N LYS A 344 16.32 2.98 20.08
CA LYS A 344 17.60 3.55 20.53
C LYS A 344 17.56 4.13 21.95
N GLY A 345 16.90 3.42 22.88
CA GLY A 345 16.75 3.84 24.28
C GLY A 345 15.56 4.75 24.56
N THR A 346 14.89 5.29 23.54
CA THR A 346 13.67 6.10 23.70
C THR A 346 12.44 5.21 23.70
N GLY A 347 11.74 5.12 24.83
CA GLY A 347 10.48 4.40 24.95
C GLY A 347 9.30 5.18 24.37
N PHE A 348 8.28 4.48 23.86
CA PHE A 348 7.05 5.09 23.34
C PHE A 348 5.82 4.19 23.59
N GLY A 349 4.64 4.81 23.74
CA GLY A 349 3.38 4.08 23.93
C GLY A 349 2.85 3.39 22.66
N LEU A 350 2.27 2.19 22.86
CA LEU A 350 1.65 1.37 21.81
C LEU A 350 0.17 1.04 22.06
N LYS A 351 -0.46 1.66 23.08
CA LYS A 351 -1.90 1.52 23.33
C LYS A 351 -2.72 2.28 22.26
N GLY A 352 -3.99 1.90 22.07
CA GLY A 352 -4.92 2.66 21.23
C GLY A 352 -5.42 3.93 21.93
N GLY A 353 -5.63 5.01 21.18
CA GLY A 353 -6.11 6.31 21.69
C GLY A 353 -5.74 7.47 20.76
N ALA A 354 -6.34 8.65 20.95
CA ALA A 354 -6.19 9.79 20.04
C ALA A 354 -5.08 10.80 20.44
N GLY A 355 -4.46 10.61 21.61
CA GLY A 355 -3.42 11.51 22.15
C GLY A 355 -1.99 11.20 21.63
N PRO A 356 -0.99 11.99 22.05
CA PRO A 356 0.37 11.92 21.51
C PRO A 356 1.18 10.66 21.92
N ASP A 357 0.70 9.84 22.84
CA ASP A 357 1.39 8.62 23.32
C ASP A 357 0.70 7.31 22.90
N PHE A 358 -0.07 7.36 21.81
CA PHE A 358 -0.87 6.23 21.36
C PHE A 358 -0.44 5.74 19.97
N ASN A 359 -1.10 4.68 19.52
CA ASN A 359 -0.70 3.88 18.37
C ASN A 359 -1.90 3.50 17.48
N HIS A 360 -1.78 3.81 16.20
CA HIS A 360 -2.58 3.29 15.08
C HIS A 360 -1.86 2.19 14.29
N ALA A 361 -0.54 2.07 14.41
CA ALA A 361 0.23 1.05 13.68
C ALA A 361 -0.29 -0.33 14.04
N LYS A 362 -0.28 -1.21 13.04
CA LYS A 362 -0.82 -2.57 13.10
C LYS A 362 0.23 -3.50 12.52
N VAL A 363 1.18 -3.83 13.38
CA VAL A 363 2.38 -4.59 13.02
C VAL A 363 2.52 -5.74 14.00
N GLY A 364 2.91 -6.91 13.52
CA GLY A 364 3.17 -8.08 14.35
C GLY A 364 4.42 -8.83 13.93
N VAL A 365 4.95 -9.63 14.85
CA VAL A 365 6.03 -10.58 14.60
C VAL A 365 5.67 -11.96 15.14
N SER A 366 6.14 -13.02 14.49
CA SER A 366 6.13 -14.34 15.10
C SER A 366 7.06 -14.39 16.31
N THR A 367 6.70 -15.14 17.35
CA THR A 367 7.50 -15.36 18.56
C THR A 367 7.72 -16.85 18.86
N SER A 368 7.22 -17.73 17.99
CA SER A 368 7.48 -19.16 18.01
C SER A 368 7.48 -19.73 16.59
N GLY A 369 7.93 -20.98 16.47
CA GLY A 369 8.15 -21.63 15.18
C GLY A 369 9.49 -21.22 14.55
N ALA A 370 9.77 -21.78 13.38
CA ALA A 370 11.04 -21.57 12.67
C ALA A 370 11.02 -20.39 11.68
N ARG A 371 9.85 -19.78 11.46
CA ARG A 371 9.66 -18.70 10.48
C ARG A 371 9.74 -17.33 11.17
N HIS A 372 10.36 -16.37 10.50
CA HIS A 372 10.59 -15.01 11.00
C HIS A 372 9.60 -14.05 10.36
N PHE A 373 8.32 -14.25 10.68
CA PHE A 373 7.24 -13.49 10.08
C PHE A 373 7.18 -12.08 10.65
N VAL A 374 7.09 -11.10 9.76
CA VAL A 374 6.68 -9.72 10.04
C VAL A 374 5.35 -9.49 9.33
N ILE A 375 4.37 -9.00 10.08
CA ILE A 375 2.97 -8.92 9.67
C ILE A 375 2.54 -7.46 9.67
N PHE A 376 1.96 -7.01 8.57
CA PHE A 376 1.38 -5.67 8.41
C PHE A 376 -0.13 -5.82 8.21
N GLY A 377 -0.94 -5.14 9.03
CA GLY A 377 -2.37 -5.39 9.11
C GLY A 377 -3.23 -4.15 8.94
N ASP A 378 -4.43 -4.36 8.41
CA ASP A 378 -5.51 -3.38 8.38
C ASP A 378 -6.26 -3.31 9.72
N MET A 379 -6.38 -4.45 10.40
CA MET A 379 -7.31 -4.61 11.51
C MET A 379 -6.61 -4.54 12.87
N ASN A 380 -7.24 -3.83 13.82
CA ASN A 380 -6.70 -3.73 15.17
C ASN A 380 -7.20 -4.85 16.11
N GLN A 381 -6.79 -4.82 17.38
CA GLN A 381 -7.16 -5.81 18.40
C GLN A 381 -8.35 -5.34 19.26
N GLN A 382 -9.41 -4.90 18.58
CA GLN A 382 -10.70 -4.58 19.22
C GLN A 382 -11.77 -5.58 18.80
N GLY A 383 -12.60 -6.03 19.73
CA GLY A 383 -13.66 -7.00 19.46
C GLY A 383 -14.02 -7.81 20.70
N SER A 384 -14.30 -9.11 20.50
CA SER A 384 -14.68 -10.02 21.58
C SER A 384 -14.02 -11.39 21.41
N LEU A 385 -13.65 -12.03 22.52
CA LEU A 385 -13.34 -13.46 22.53
C LEU A 385 -14.58 -14.32 22.76
N SER A 386 -15.63 -13.74 23.35
CA SER A 386 -16.78 -14.48 23.90
C SER A 386 -18.13 -14.06 23.32
N THR A 387 -19.07 -15.01 23.34
CA THR A 387 -20.48 -14.79 22.98
C THR A 387 -21.19 -13.89 24.01
N PRO A 388 -22.32 -13.24 23.64
CA PRO A 388 -22.98 -13.22 22.33
C PRO A 388 -22.40 -12.18 21.35
N LYS A 389 -21.30 -11.48 21.70
CA LYS A 389 -20.81 -10.29 20.97
C LYS A 389 -19.76 -10.59 19.89
N CYS A 390 -19.86 -11.73 19.21
CA CYS A 390 -18.83 -12.12 18.23
C CYS A 390 -18.75 -11.19 17.02
N GLY A 391 -19.80 -10.43 16.68
CA GLY A 391 -19.73 -9.39 15.64
C GLY A 391 -19.15 -8.04 16.09
N SER A 392 -18.68 -7.91 17.33
CA SER A 392 -18.25 -6.62 17.88
C SER A 392 -16.96 -6.10 17.24
N SER A 393 -16.94 -4.80 16.93
CA SER A 393 -15.77 -4.08 16.42
C SER A 393 -15.08 -4.83 15.27
N GLN A 394 -13.79 -5.17 15.38
CA GLN A 394 -13.04 -5.74 14.26
C GLN A 394 -13.42 -7.20 13.96
N ASN A 395 -14.00 -7.94 14.90
CA ASN A 395 -14.45 -9.30 14.59
C ASN A 395 -15.48 -9.28 13.45
N GLY A 396 -16.40 -8.30 13.43
CA GLY A 396 -17.43 -8.14 12.40
C GLY A 396 -17.01 -7.32 11.18
N ARG A 397 -15.71 -7.04 11.01
CA ARG A 397 -15.17 -6.26 9.88
C ARG A 397 -14.22 -7.11 9.05
N GLY A 398 -14.01 -6.71 7.80
CA GLY A 398 -12.97 -7.28 6.96
C GLY A 398 -11.67 -6.46 6.97
N GLY A 399 -10.61 -7.02 6.40
CA GLY A 399 -9.33 -6.35 6.25
C GLY A 399 -8.24 -7.30 5.74
N LEU A 400 -7.14 -6.71 5.32
CA LEU A 400 -5.99 -7.40 4.73
C LEU A 400 -4.83 -7.48 5.73
N PHE A 401 -4.03 -8.53 5.56
CA PHE A 401 -2.73 -8.67 6.20
C PHE A 401 -1.69 -9.09 5.15
N PHE A 402 -0.52 -8.47 5.21
CA PHE A 402 0.65 -8.82 4.41
C PHE A 402 1.71 -9.38 5.33
N ILE A 403 2.24 -10.55 5.00
CA ILE A 403 3.20 -11.26 5.84
C ILE A 403 4.48 -11.51 5.04
N LEU A 404 5.58 -11.00 5.56
CA LEU A 404 6.92 -11.19 5.03
C LEU A 404 7.68 -12.13 5.97
N ASP A 405 8.38 -13.12 5.43
CA ASP A 405 9.34 -13.89 6.19
C ASP A 405 10.75 -13.35 5.93
N ASN A 406 11.28 -12.59 6.87
CA ASN A 406 12.56 -11.90 6.71
C ASN A 406 13.22 -11.72 8.07
N GLU A 407 14.26 -12.51 8.35
CA GLU A 407 14.91 -12.53 9.65
C GLU A 407 15.51 -11.18 10.08
N PRO A 408 16.26 -10.43 9.24
CA PRO A 408 16.78 -9.13 9.64
C PRO A 408 15.69 -8.12 10.02
N LEU A 409 14.59 -8.08 9.25
CA LEU A 409 13.46 -7.20 9.56
C LEU A 409 12.77 -7.66 10.84
N TRP A 410 12.50 -8.96 10.94
CA TRP A 410 11.87 -9.57 12.11
C TRP A 410 12.63 -9.27 13.40
N ARG A 411 13.97 -9.36 13.41
CA ARG A 411 14.79 -8.99 14.58
C ARG A 411 14.57 -7.53 14.96
N SER A 412 14.72 -6.62 13.99
CA SER A 412 14.59 -5.18 14.26
C SER A 412 13.17 -4.75 14.66
N VAL A 413 12.13 -5.38 14.12
CA VAL A 413 10.73 -5.14 14.55
C VAL A 413 10.48 -5.77 15.92
N THR A 414 11.05 -6.95 16.22
CA THR A 414 10.96 -7.56 17.55
C THR A 414 11.54 -6.63 18.61
N GLU A 415 12.72 -6.05 18.35
CA GLU A 415 13.34 -5.04 19.22
C GLU A 415 12.50 -3.77 19.35
N LEU A 416 11.97 -3.25 18.23
CA LEU A 416 11.09 -2.07 18.22
C LEU A 416 9.87 -2.28 19.12
N LEU A 417 9.31 -3.49 19.08
CA LEU A 417 8.12 -3.85 19.84
C LEU A 417 8.45 -4.36 21.24
N ASP A 418 9.72 -4.44 21.66
CA ASP A 418 10.07 -4.91 22.99
C ASP A 418 9.60 -3.92 24.07
N GLY A 419 8.95 -4.46 25.12
CA GLY A 419 8.31 -3.65 26.14
C GLY A 419 7.09 -4.30 26.80
N LYS A 420 6.29 -3.48 27.49
CA LYS A 420 5.13 -3.92 28.28
C LYS A 420 4.05 -4.56 27.42
N SER A 421 3.27 -5.45 28.01
CA SER A 421 2.14 -6.10 27.33
C SER A 421 0.80 -5.85 28.02
N ALA A 422 -0.28 -5.97 27.24
CA ALA A 422 -1.63 -5.98 27.79
C ALA A 422 -1.84 -7.21 28.70
N PRO A 423 -2.74 -7.13 29.70
CA PRO A 423 -3.09 -8.27 30.55
C PRO A 423 -3.51 -9.50 29.75
N LEU A 424 -3.33 -10.69 30.34
CA LEU A 424 -3.82 -11.93 29.78
C LEU A 424 -5.34 -12.05 29.98
N ALA A 425 -6.02 -12.69 29.05
CA ALA A 425 -7.43 -13.03 29.20
C ALA A 425 -7.67 -13.83 30.49
N GLY A 426 -8.63 -13.40 31.31
CA GLY A 426 -8.99 -14.06 32.58
C GLY A 426 -8.11 -13.70 33.78
N GLN A 427 -7.28 -12.65 33.67
CA GLN A 427 -6.54 -12.06 34.78
C GLN A 427 -7.12 -10.72 35.23
#